data_AF-G0TSL4-F1
#
_entry.id   AF-G0TSL4-F1
#
_cell.length_a   1.000
_cell.length_b   1.000
_cell.length_c   1.000
_cell.angle_alpha   90.00
_cell.angle_beta   90.00
_cell.angle_gamma   90.00
#
_symmetry.space_group_name_H-M   'P 1'
#
loop_
_entity.id
_entity.type
_entity.pdbx_description
1 polymer ?
#
loop_
_entity_poly.entity_id
_entity_poly.type
_entity_poly.pdbx_seq_one_letter_code
_entity_poly.pdbx_strand_id
1 'polypeptide(L)'
;MEPLSRALQLQHTRCEAYRLWDAKLHCALRGALSAADFQVAISHSIVAVFQRVSTALRELQDSCRDSACAASRFLCSWVDRVQSLEQQHYQVSVHLAQLIVQHCTHNSAPSEYEKGCSEASLTSTAAPDAATVEKKEVHTSSSSLHDMEWCALRQLIPVSAQVLLRYVLCNSLSLLSDEEEEEVVEVKEGNDAENERDSNGCAAAGRGVHGGEGEVQVRAAQSLNTALSYRPGEVHRRCADFNAAALPLWHTRERLREALRNETDELQEEISCVSA
;
A
#
# COMPACT_ATOMS: atom_id res chain seq x y z
N MET A 1 -17.36 24.27 -29.16
CA MET A 1 -17.69 24.57 -27.77
C MET A 1 -18.33 23.39 -27.05
N GLU A 2 -19.51 22.95 -27.46
CA GLU A 2 -20.21 21.82 -26.80
C GLU A 2 -19.34 20.55 -26.61
N PRO A 3 -18.52 20.12 -27.59
CA PRO A 3 -17.67 18.93 -27.40
C PRO A 3 -16.62 19.09 -26.30
N LEU A 4 -15.93 20.24 -26.23
CA LEU A 4 -14.90 20.49 -25.22
C LEU A 4 -15.51 20.55 -23.81
N SER A 5 -16.64 21.25 -23.65
CA SER A 5 -17.36 21.29 -22.37
C SER A 5 -17.84 19.90 -21.94
N ARG A 6 -18.27 19.06 -22.90
CA ARG A 6 -18.66 17.68 -22.62
C ARG A 6 -17.46 16.84 -22.19
N ALA A 7 -16.31 16.98 -22.84
CA ALA A 7 -15.07 16.31 -22.44
C ALA A 7 -14.66 16.66 -21.01
N LEU A 8 -14.78 17.94 -20.62
CA LEU A 8 -14.47 18.40 -19.27
C LEU A 8 -15.40 17.78 -18.22
N GLN A 9 -16.70 17.72 -18.50
CA GLN A 9 -17.66 17.05 -17.61
C GLN A 9 -17.34 15.56 -17.42
N LEU A 10 -16.96 14.88 -18.50
CA LEU A 10 -16.55 13.49 -18.48
C LEU A 10 -15.28 13.31 -17.64
N GLN A 11 -14.30 14.22 -17.77
CA GLN A 11 -13.09 14.22 -16.96
C GLN A 11 -13.37 14.45 -15.47
N HIS A 12 -14.27 15.38 -15.11
CA HIS A 12 -14.68 15.58 -13.72
C HIS A 12 -15.34 14.33 -13.12
N THR A 13 -16.27 13.70 -13.86
CA THR A 13 -16.91 12.44 -13.42
C THR A 13 -15.87 11.36 -13.15
N ARG A 14 -14.80 11.34 -13.96
CA ARG A 14 -13.71 10.39 -13.79
C ARG A 14 -12.86 10.69 -12.56
N CYS A 15 -12.53 11.95 -12.31
CA CYS A 15 -11.83 12.37 -11.09
C CYS A 15 -12.62 11.97 -9.83
N GLU A 16 -13.95 12.10 -9.84
CA GLU A 16 -14.82 11.63 -8.77
C GLU A 16 -14.75 10.11 -8.59
N ALA A 17 -14.73 9.34 -9.68
CA ALA A 17 -14.58 7.88 -9.62
C ALA A 17 -13.24 7.45 -8.97
N TYR A 18 -12.14 8.15 -9.26
CA TYR A 18 -10.86 7.91 -8.59
C TYR A 18 -10.91 8.23 -7.10
N ARG A 19 -11.54 9.35 -6.71
CA ARG A 19 -11.73 9.68 -5.29
C ARG A 19 -12.57 8.62 -4.57
N LEU A 20 -13.60 8.10 -5.23
CA LEU A 20 -14.42 7.01 -4.69
C LEU A 20 -13.62 5.72 -4.52
N TRP A 21 -12.76 5.37 -5.48
CA TRP A 21 -11.83 4.25 -5.33
C TRP A 21 -10.99 4.41 -4.07
N ASP A 22 -10.28 5.53 -3.93
CA ASP A 22 -9.39 5.78 -2.79
C ASP A 22 -10.16 5.68 -1.46
N ALA A 23 -11.36 6.27 -1.40
CA ALA A 23 -12.22 6.16 -0.23
C ALA A 23 -12.61 4.71 0.10
N LYS A 24 -13.00 3.92 -0.90
CA LYS A 24 -13.39 2.51 -0.70
C LYS A 24 -12.21 1.65 -0.28
N LEU A 25 -11.03 1.87 -0.87
CA LEU A 25 -9.79 1.18 -0.49
C LEU A 25 -9.47 1.48 0.98
N HIS A 26 -9.55 2.74 1.41
CA HIS A 26 -9.31 3.10 2.81
C HIS A 26 -10.34 2.50 3.77
N CYS A 27 -11.62 2.40 3.38
CA CYS A 27 -12.63 1.72 4.19
C CYS A 27 -12.32 0.21 4.31
N ALA A 28 -11.89 -0.44 3.23
CA ALA A 28 -11.50 -1.84 3.25
C ALA A 28 -10.29 -2.08 4.16
N LEU A 29 -9.27 -1.22 4.09
CA LEU A 29 -8.08 -1.29 4.94
C LEU A 29 -8.39 -1.09 6.43
N ARG A 30 -9.46 -0.35 6.77
CA ARG A 30 -9.98 -0.22 8.15
C ARG A 30 -10.75 -1.43 8.65
N GLY A 31 -11.13 -2.35 7.76
CA GLY A 31 -12.14 -3.37 8.03
C GLY A 31 -13.57 -2.81 8.10
N ALA A 32 -13.79 -1.55 7.71
CA ALA A 32 -15.13 -0.94 7.63
C ALA A 32 -15.90 -1.38 6.38
N LEU A 33 -15.22 -2.03 5.43
CA LEU A 33 -15.79 -2.61 4.22
C LEU A 33 -15.22 -4.01 4.06
N SER A 34 -16.09 -5.01 3.92
CA SER A 34 -15.64 -6.39 3.68
C SER A 34 -14.94 -6.52 2.32
N ALA A 35 -14.13 -7.55 2.14
CA ALA A 35 -13.50 -7.82 0.84
C ALA A 35 -14.55 -8.05 -0.27
N ALA A 36 -15.66 -8.72 0.06
CA ALA A 36 -16.76 -8.94 -0.87
C ALA A 36 -17.43 -7.60 -1.25
N ASP A 37 -17.74 -6.75 -0.28
CA ASP A 37 -18.38 -5.45 -0.53
C ASP A 37 -17.44 -4.49 -1.28
N PHE A 38 -16.14 -4.55 -0.98
CA PHE A 38 -15.13 -3.80 -1.73
C PHE A 38 -15.08 -4.26 -3.18
N GLN A 39 -15.03 -5.57 -3.43
CA GLN A 39 -15.02 -6.12 -4.79
C GLN A 39 -16.28 -5.73 -5.57
N VAL A 40 -17.45 -5.76 -4.92
CA VAL A 40 -18.71 -5.30 -5.50
C VAL A 40 -18.65 -3.80 -5.83
N ALA A 41 -18.17 -2.97 -4.90
CA ALA A 41 -18.02 -1.53 -5.12
C ALA A 41 -17.06 -1.21 -6.28
N ILE A 42 -15.92 -1.91 -6.37
CA ILE A 42 -14.98 -1.76 -7.47
C ILE A 42 -15.63 -2.17 -8.80
N SER A 43 -16.20 -3.37 -8.87
CA SER A 43 -16.66 -3.96 -10.14
C SER A 43 -17.93 -3.28 -10.67
N HIS A 44 -18.92 -3.05 -9.81
CA HIS A 44 -20.25 -2.58 -10.24
C HIS A 44 -20.41 -1.07 -10.22
N SER A 45 -19.58 -0.34 -9.47
CA SER A 45 -19.67 1.12 -9.38
C SER A 45 -18.48 1.78 -10.07
N ILE A 46 -17.26 1.54 -9.59
CA ILE A 46 -16.09 2.32 -10.02
C ILE A 46 -15.66 1.95 -11.45
N VAL A 47 -15.47 0.66 -11.74
CA VAL A 47 -15.08 0.18 -13.09
C VAL A 47 -16.18 0.50 -14.10
N ALA A 48 -17.45 0.35 -13.73
CA ALA A 48 -18.57 0.69 -14.58
C ALA A 48 -18.58 2.19 -14.97
N VAL A 49 -18.24 3.10 -14.04
CA VAL A 49 -18.09 4.52 -14.33
C VAL A 49 -16.90 4.75 -15.27
N PHE A 50 -15.73 4.16 -15.02
CA PHE A 50 -14.58 4.32 -15.92
C PHE A 50 -14.87 3.84 -17.34
N GLN A 51 -15.54 2.68 -17.49
CA GLN A 51 -15.95 2.16 -18.79
C GLN A 51 -16.90 3.13 -19.49
N ARG A 52 -17.94 3.61 -18.79
CA ARG A 52 -18.90 4.56 -19.35
C ARG A 52 -18.24 5.85 -19.82
N VAL A 53 -17.38 6.45 -18.99
CA VAL A 53 -16.67 7.69 -19.34
C VAL A 53 -15.73 7.45 -20.52
N SER A 54 -14.99 6.34 -20.53
CA SER A 54 -14.06 6.02 -21.62
C SER A 54 -14.79 5.80 -22.95
N THR A 55 -15.92 5.10 -22.94
CA THR A 55 -16.78 4.95 -24.12
C THR A 55 -17.30 6.30 -24.60
N ALA A 56 -17.83 7.13 -23.70
CA ALA A 56 -18.34 8.45 -24.06
C ALA A 56 -17.27 9.38 -24.64
N LEU A 57 -16.02 9.29 -24.17
CA LEU A 57 -14.91 10.05 -24.76
C LEU A 57 -14.54 9.55 -26.16
N ARG A 58 -14.60 8.24 -26.42
CA ARG A 58 -14.37 7.70 -27.77
C ARG A 58 -15.48 8.10 -28.74
N GLU A 59 -16.73 8.01 -28.31
CA GLU A 59 -17.88 8.48 -29.10
C GLU A 59 -17.74 9.97 -29.44
N LEU A 60 -17.30 10.78 -28.47
CA LEU A 60 -17.02 12.19 -28.67
C LEU A 60 -15.87 12.42 -29.66
N GLN A 61 -14.78 11.68 -29.52
CA GLN A 61 -13.63 11.71 -30.45
C GLN A 61 -14.07 11.34 -31.87
N ASP A 62 -14.84 10.27 -32.04
CA ASP A 62 -15.33 9.82 -33.34
C ASP A 62 -16.26 10.86 -33.98
N SER A 63 -17.13 11.50 -33.20
CA SER A 63 -17.99 12.59 -33.69
C SER A 63 -17.21 13.82 -34.19
N CYS A 64 -15.97 13.99 -33.73
CA CYS A 64 -15.09 15.10 -34.08
C CYS A 64 -14.02 14.74 -35.11
N ARG A 65 -13.90 13.46 -35.49
CA ARG A 65 -12.76 12.95 -36.27
C ARG A 65 -12.65 13.55 -37.67
N ASP A 66 -13.78 13.78 -38.33
CA ASP A 66 -13.82 14.33 -39.69
C ASP A 66 -13.83 15.87 -39.72
N SER A 67 -13.80 16.52 -38.55
CA SER A 67 -13.77 17.98 -38.45
C SER A 67 -12.37 18.53 -38.66
N ALA A 68 -12.23 19.48 -39.59
CA ALA A 68 -10.98 20.18 -39.85
C ALA A 68 -10.65 21.28 -38.81
N CYS A 69 -11.56 21.56 -37.88
CA CYS A 69 -11.37 22.61 -36.88
C CYS A 69 -10.22 22.29 -35.91
N ALA A 70 -9.44 23.31 -35.53
CA ALA A 70 -8.35 23.19 -34.56
C ALA A 70 -8.82 22.59 -33.23
N ALA A 71 -9.96 23.06 -32.71
CA ALA A 71 -10.54 22.55 -31.46
C ALA A 71 -10.91 21.05 -31.52
N SER A 72 -11.36 20.57 -32.69
CA SER A 72 -11.66 19.14 -32.87
C SER A 72 -10.39 18.30 -32.91
N ARG A 73 -9.33 18.77 -33.56
CA ARG A 73 -8.02 18.08 -33.57
C ARG A 73 -7.38 18.07 -32.19
N PHE A 74 -7.46 19.18 -31.46
CA PHE A 74 -7.05 19.26 -30.06
C PHE A 74 -7.79 18.21 -29.23
N LEU A 75 -9.12 18.18 -29.30
CA LEU A 75 -9.94 17.24 -28.54
C LEU A 75 -9.57 15.79 -28.84
N CYS A 76 -9.40 15.42 -30.11
CA CYS A 76 -9.01 14.07 -30.47
C CYS A 76 -7.66 13.67 -29.86
N SER A 77 -6.66 14.57 -29.93
CA SER A 77 -5.35 14.31 -29.34
C SER A 77 -5.41 14.25 -27.81
N TRP A 78 -6.17 15.14 -27.19
CA TRP A 78 -6.38 15.17 -25.74
C TRP A 78 -7.02 13.86 -25.24
N VAL A 79 -8.05 13.36 -25.94
CA VAL A 79 -8.69 12.07 -25.60
C VAL A 79 -7.68 10.92 -25.63
N ASP A 80 -6.82 10.86 -26.65
CA ASP A 80 -5.80 9.80 -26.76
C ASP A 80 -4.79 9.86 -25.60
N ARG A 81 -4.31 11.06 -25.25
CA ARG A 81 -3.37 11.25 -24.13
C ARG A 81 -3.99 10.85 -22.81
N VAL A 82 -5.19 11.33 -22.52
CA VAL A 82 -5.91 11.04 -21.28
C VAL A 82 -6.20 9.55 -21.13
N GLN A 83 -6.68 8.89 -22.19
CA GLN A 83 -6.91 7.43 -22.14
C GLN A 83 -5.63 6.63 -21.89
N SER A 84 -4.50 7.04 -22.49
CA SER A 84 -3.20 6.40 -22.27
C SER A 84 -2.70 6.58 -20.83
N LEU A 85 -2.76 7.81 -20.30
CA LEU A 85 -2.39 8.11 -18.92
C LEU A 85 -3.25 7.33 -17.92
N GLU A 86 -4.54 7.20 -18.20
CA GLU A 86 -5.47 6.45 -17.36
C GLU A 86 -5.21 4.96 -17.35
N GLN A 87 -4.95 4.37 -18.51
CA GLN A 87 -4.61 2.96 -18.60
C GLN A 87 -3.39 2.66 -17.72
N GLN A 88 -2.35 3.51 -17.81
CA GLN A 88 -1.16 3.39 -16.97
C GLN A 88 -1.48 3.59 -15.49
N HIS A 89 -2.25 4.63 -15.15
CA HIS A 89 -2.61 4.92 -13.76
C HIS A 89 -3.42 3.78 -13.12
N TYR A 90 -4.35 3.20 -13.87
CA TYR A 90 -5.12 2.03 -13.45
C TYR A 90 -4.21 0.82 -13.19
N GLN A 91 -3.34 0.48 -14.14
CA GLN A 91 -2.42 -0.65 -14.02
C GLN A 91 -1.52 -0.52 -12.79
N VAL A 92 -0.91 0.65 -12.61
CA VAL A 92 -0.05 0.93 -11.44
C VAL A 92 -0.85 0.88 -10.14
N SER A 93 -2.06 1.45 -10.11
CA SER A 93 -2.91 1.44 -8.90
C SER A 93 -3.34 0.03 -8.51
N VAL A 94 -3.71 -0.82 -9.47
CA VAL A 94 -4.06 -2.22 -9.22
C VAL A 94 -2.84 -3.00 -8.71
N HIS A 95 -1.69 -2.83 -9.37
CA HIS A 95 -0.45 -3.51 -8.95
C HIS A 95 -0.06 -3.10 -7.52
N LEU A 96 -0.09 -1.81 -7.21
CA LEU A 96 0.22 -1.31 -5.87
C LEU A 96 -0.75 -1.89 -4.83
N ALA A 97 -2.05 -1.93 -5.12
CA ALA A 97 -3.05 -2.52 -4.23
C ALA A 97 -2.77 -4.02 -3.99
N GLN A 98 -2.38 -4.76 -5.02
CA GLN A 98 -2.00 -6.17 -4.90
C GLN A 98 -0.77 -6.36 -3.99
N LEU A 99 0.27 -5.53 -4.16
CA LEU A 99 1.45 -5.57 -3.28
C LEU A 99 1.11 -5.26 -1.84
N ILE A 100 0.23 -4.28 -1.59
CA ILE A 100 -0.24 -3.95 -0.24
C ILE A 100 -0.92 -5.16 0.40
N VAL A 101 -1.87 -5.77 -0.31
CA VAL A 101 -2.59 -6.96 0.19
C VAL A 101 -1.62 -8.10 0.45
N GLN A 102 -0.75 -8.41 -0.51
CA GLN A 102 0.25 -9.46 -0.34
C GLN A 102 1.14 -9.19 0.86
N HIS A 103 1.67 -7.98 1.01
CA HIS A 103 2.53 -7.63 2.14
C HIS A 103 1.81 -7.77 3.49
N CYS A 104 0.56 -7.31 3.59
CA CYS A 104 -0.26 -7.52 4.79
C CYS A 104 -0.50 -9.01 5.08
N THR A 105 -0.82 -9.82 4.06
CA THR A 105 -1.02 -11.27 4.25
C THR A 105 0.25 -12.00 4.67
N HIS A 106 1.40 -11.66 4.08
CA HIS A 106 2.69 -12.27 4.44
C HIS A 106 3.15 -11.87 5.86
N ASN A 107 2.63 -10.78 6.41
CA ASN A 107 2.96 -10.29 7.74
C ASN A 107 1.92 -10.63 8.80
N SER A 108 0.84 -11.33 8.44
CA SER A 108 -0.13 -11.85 9.41
C SER A 108 0.55 -12.82 10.37
N ALA A 109 0.60 -12.46 11.65
CA ALA A 109 0.97 -13.40 12.71
C ALA A 109 -0.27 -14.21 13.12
N PRO A 110 -0.17 -15.55 13.28
CA PRO A 110 -1.22 -16.33 13.89
C PRO A 110 -1.43 -15.84 15.33
N SER A 111 -2.66 -15.49 15.69
CA SER A 111 -3.03 -15.20 17.07
C SER A 111 -3.08 -16.51 17.83
N GLU A 112 -2.22 -16.73 18.83
CA GLU A 112 -2.19 -17.93 19.68
C GLU A 112 -3.35 -17.99 20.69
N TYR A 113 -4.56 -17.63 20.28
CA TYR A 113 -5.78 -17.76 21.08
C TYR A 113 -6.60 -18.94 20.59
N GLU A 114 -6.10 -20.17 20.73
CA GLU A 114 -6.95 -21.37 20.65
C GLU A 114 -6.31 -22.64 21.26
N LYS A 115 -5.62 -22.50 22.40
CA LYS A 115 -5.17 -23.66 23.18
C LYS A 115 -5.57 -23.52 24.65
N GLY A 116 -6.87 -23.53 24.90
CA GLY A 116 -7.38 -23.38 26.26
C GLY A 116 -8.89 -23.41 26.40
N CYS A 117 -9.56 -24.47 25.93
CA CYS A 117 -10.77 -24.92 26.60
C CYS A 117 -10.90 -26.44 26.45
N SER A 118 -10.55 -27.11 27.53
CA SER A 118 -10.48 -28.55 27.68
C SER A 118 -11.80 -29.25 27.40
N GLU A 119 -11.67 -30.44 26.81
CA GLU A 119 -12.63 -31.53 26.95
C GLU A 119 -13.02 -31.71 28.42
N ALA A 120 -14.27 -31.41 28.74
CA ALA A 120 -14.94 -31.96 29.91
C ALA A 120 -16.30 -32.49 29.44
N SER A 121 -16.30 -33.80 29.19
CA SER A 121 -17.46 -34.66 29.02
C SER A 121 -18.52 -34.41 30.10
N LEU A 122 -19.75 -34.12 29.69
CA LEU A 122 -20.95 -34.68 30.35
C LEU A 122 -22.02 -34.99 29.30
N THR A 123 -22.27 -36.29 29.16
CA THR A 123 -23.46 -36.90 28.57
C THR A 123 -24.75 -36.37 29.22
N SER A 124 -25.70 -35.90 28.40
CA SER A 124 -27.14 -36.09 28.68
C SER A 124 -27.98 -35.98 27.40
N THR A 125 -28.72 -37.04 27.15
CA THR A 125 -29.78 -37.27 26.15
C THR A 125 -30.93 -36.25 26.16
N ALA A 126 -31.37 -35.77 24.98
CA ALA A 126 -32.74 -35.89 24.43
C ALA A 126 -33.08 -34.85 23.32
N ALA A 127 -33.51 -35.38 22.16
CA ALA A 127 -34.46 -34.88 21.14
C ALA A 127 -34.28 -33.51 20.40
N PRO A 128 -34.77 -33.40 19.14
CA PRO A 128 -34.38 -32.35 18.20
C PRO A 128 -35.40 -31.22 18.14
N ASP A 129 -34.94 -29.98 18.22
CA ASP A 129 -35.74 -28.82 17.77
C ASP A 129 -34.88 -27.83 17.00
N ALA A 130 -35.46 -27.35 15.91
CA ALA A 130 -34.86 -26.51 14.90
C ALA A 130 -34.40 -25.17 15.49
N ALA A 131 -33.08 -24.96 15.53
CA ALA A 131 -32.48 -23.66 15.70
C ALA A 131 -31.42 -23.47 14.62
N THR A 132 -31.67 -22.48 13.78
CA THR A 132 -30.78 -21.96 12.74
C THR A 132 -29.42 -21.69 13.37
N VAL A 133 -28.43 -22.52 13.03
CA VAL A 133 -27.03 -22.30 13.41
C VAL A 133 -26.53 -21.14 12.56
N GLU A 134 -26.66 -19.92 13.06
CA GLU A 134 -25.79 -18.83 12.65
C GLU A 134 -24.37 -19.25 13.02
N LYS A 135 -23.61 -19.72 12.03
CA LYS A 135 -22.15 -19.82 12.12
C LYS A 135 -21.62 -18.42 12.38
N LYS A 136 -21.40 -18.12 13.65
CA LYS A 136 -20.56 -17.01 14.08
C LYS A 136 -19.16 -17.35 13.56
N GLU A 137 -18.77 -16.77 12.43
CA GLU A 137 -17.39 -16.82 11.97
C GLU A 137 -16.51 -16.31 13.11
N VAL A 138 -15.73 -17.21 13.70
CA VAL A 138 -14.67 -16.83 14.62
C VAL A 138 -13.62 -16.14 13.75
N HIS A 139 -13.70 -14.81 13.69
CA HIS A 139 -12.63 -14.01 13.13
C HIS A 139 -11.42 -14.17 14.05
N THR A 140 -10.52 -15.09 13.73
CA THR A 140 -9.16 -15.06 14.26
C THR A 140 -8.56 -13.75 13.76
N SER A 141 -8.51 -12.73 14.63
CA SER A 141 -7.92 -11.42 14.33
C SER A 141 -6.42 -11.58 14.10
N SER A 142 -6.02 -11.98 12.89
CA SER A 142 -4.61 -11.99 12.49
C SER A 142 -4.18 -10.53 12.29
N SER A 143 -3.44 -9.97 13.25
CA SER A 143 -2.83 -8.65 13.08
C SER A 143 -1.60 -8.77 12.18
N SER A 144 -1.53 -7.94 11.13
CA SER A 144 -0.35 -7.86 10.27
C SER A 144 0.75 -7.04 10.95
N LEU A 145 1.95 -7.63 11.08
CA LEU A 145 3.12 -7.03 11.74
C LEU A 145 3.98 -6.24 10.76
N HIS A 146 4.33 -5.01 11.13
CA HIS A 146 5.12 -4.13 10.27
C HIS A 146 6.25 -3.48 11.05
N ASP A 147 7.37 -3.26 10.38
CA ASP A 147 8.46 -2.45 10.93
C ASP A 147 7.97 -1.00 11.14
N MET A 148 8.01 -0.53 12.38
CA MET A 148 7.51 0.79 12.76
C MET A 148 8.28 1.94 12.12
N GLU A 149 9.58 1.76 11.90
CA GLU A 149 10.48 2.79 11.38
C GLU A 149 10.57 2.72 9.86
N TRP A 150 10.54 1.50 9.31
CA TRP A 150 10.87 1.29 7.91
C TRP A 150 9.68 0.97 7.02
N CYS A 151 8.54 0.48 7.51
CA CYS A 151 7.46 0.06 6.62
C CYS A 151 6.76 1.24 5.91
N ALA A 152 6.84 1.29 4.58
CA ALA A 152 6.24 2.35 3.77
C ALA A 152 4.70 2.37 3.83
N LEU A 153 4.02 1.30 4.26
CA LEU A 153 2.56 1.30 4.43
C LEU A 153 2.09 2.45 5.31
N ARG A 154 2.90 2.85 6.29
CA ARG A 154 2.62 3.96 7.19
C ARG A 154 2.47 5.30 6.46
N GLN A 155 3.12 5.44 5.31
CA GLN A 155 3.06 6.63 4.46
C GLN A 155 2.03 6.47 3.33
N LEU A 156 1.85 5.25 2.83
CA LEU A 156 0.98 4.95 1.70
C LEU A 156 -0.51 4.94 2.06
N ILE A 157 -0.83 4.65 3.32
CA ILE A 157 -2.21 4.53 3.80
C ILE A 157 -2.47 5.64 4.84
N PRO A 158 -3.62 6.34 4.80
CA PRO A 158 -3.96 7.33 5.81
C PRO A 158 -3.93 6.73 7.22
N VAL A 159 -3.46 7.47 8.23
CA VAL A 159 -3.35 7.00 9.64
C VAL A 159 -4.63 6.34 10.14
N SER A 160 -5.77 6.98 9.85
CA SER A 160 -7.10 6.48 10.20
C SER A 160 -7.47 5.13 9.58
N ALA A 161 -6.75 4.66 8.55
CA ALA A 161 -6.85 3.35 7.92
C ALA A 161 -5.79 2.33 8.38
N GLN A 162 -4.91 2.70 9.29
CA GLN A 162 -3.85 1.82 9.80
C GLN A 162 -4.26 1.07 11.07
N VAL A 163 -5.52 1.15 11.51
CA VAL A 163 -6.01 0.59 12.79
C VAL A 163 -5.88 -0.93 12.89
N LEU A 164 -5.78 -1.64 11.76
CA LEU A 164 -5.58 -3.09 11.69
C LEU A 164 -4.10 -3.49 11.47
N LEU A 165 -3.21 -2.51 11.31
CA LEU A 165 -1.78 -2.72 11.10
C LEU A 165 -1.07 -2.57 12.44
N ARG A 166 -0.22 -3.53 12.80
CA ARG A 166 0.53 -3.51 14.06
C ARG A 166 2.00 -3.21 13.78
N TYR A 167 2.42 -2.02 14.16
CA TYR A 167 3.81 -1.59 14.01
C TYR A 167 4.64 -2.03 15.22
N VAL A 168 5.78 -2.66 14.95
CA VAL A 168 6.71 -3.20 15.95
C VAL A 168 8.11 -2.67 15.71
N LEU A 169 8.91 -2.58 16.76
CA LEU A 169 10.32 -2.21 16.66
C LEU A 169 11.11 -3.43 16.17
N CYS A 170 11.61 -3.38 14.94
CA CYS A 170 12.42 -4.46 14.37
C CYS A 170 13.93 -4.26 14.56
N ASN A 171 14.35 -3.12 15.14
CA ASN A 171 15.72 -2.91 15.56
C ASN A 171 16.05 -3.88 16.70
N SER A 172 16.66 -5.00 16.33
CA SER A 172 17.37 -5.87 17.24
C SER A 172 18.36 -5.00 18.01
N LEU A 173 18.30 -5.08 19.34
CA LEU A 173 19.27 -4.55 20.27
C LEU A 173 20.71 -4.87 19.80
N SER A 174 21.33 -4.00 19.01
CA SER A 174 22.79 -3.88 18.92
C SER A 174 23.36 -3.25 20.20
N LEU A 175 22.67 -3.39 21.34
CA LEU A 175 22.91 -2.67 22.58
C LEU A 175 22.82 -3.57 23.83
N LEU A 176 23.04 -4.88 23.70
CA LEU A 176 23.34 -5.74 24.86
C LEU A 176 24.48 -6.72 24.55
N SER A 177 25.54 -6.23 23.88
CA SER A 177 26.88 -6.80 24.04
C SER A 177 27.77 -5.69 24.57
N ASP A 178 28.31 -5.95 25.75
CA ASP A 178 29.47 -5.33 26.37
C ASP A 178 29.36 -3.84 26.70
N GLU A 179 29.01 -3.52 27.95
CA GLU A 179 29.76 -2.56 28.76
C GLU A 179 29.54 -2.87 30.26
N GLU A 180 30.53 -3.50 30.90
CA GLU A 180 31.07 -3.20 32.25
C GLU A 180 32.49 -3.84 32.29
N GLU A 181 33.62 -3.25 32.64
CA GLU A 181 34.08 -1.89 32.93
C GLU A 181 35.63 -1.98 32.91
N GLU A 182 36.27 -0.88 32.50
CA GLU A 182 37.63 -0.36 32.82
C GLU A 182 38.80 -1.31 33.20
N GLU A 183 39.95 -1.19 32.49
CA GLU A 183 41.15 -0.56 33.11
C GLU A 183 42.32 -0.32 32.12
N VAL A 184 42.97 0.84 32.31
CA VAL A 184 44.31 1.30 31.90
C VAL A 184 44.56 1.69 30.44
N VAL A 185 44.43 2.99 30.21
CA VAL A 185 45.14 3.75 29.16
C VAL A 185 46.58 3.97 29.61
N GLU A 186 47.56 3.33 28.97
CA GLU A 186 48.93 3.86 28.92
C GLU A 186 49.13 4.60 27.60
N VAL A 187 49.32 5.91 27.74
CA VAL A 187 49.70 6.84 26.68
C VAL A 187 51.15 6.58 26.29
N LYS A 188 51.40 6.32 25.00
CA LYS A 188 52.68 6.64 24.36
C LYS A 188 52.45 7.42 23.07
N GLU A 189 52.80 8.69 23.15
CA GLU A 189 53.00 9.59 22.01
C GLU A 189 54.12 9.09 21.10
N GLY A 190 53.98 9.33 19.79
CA GLY A 190 55.04 9.03 18.83
C GLY A 190 54.62 9.23 17.37
N ASN A 191 54.42 10.49 16.99
CA ASN A 191 54.89 11.13 15.75
C ASN A 191 54.70 10.49 14.35
N ASP A 192 54.27 11.40 13.45
CA ASP A 192 54.69 11.61 12.05
C ASP A 192 53.78 11.14 10.88
N ALA A 193 53.29 12.19 10.19
CA ALA A 193 53.32 12.44 8.75
C ALA A 193 52.40 11.65 7.78
N GLU A 194 51.48 12.44 7.19
CA GLU A 194 51.13 12.55 5.76
C GLU A 194 51.22 11.29 4.87
N ASN A 195 50.08 10.87 4.29
CA ASN A 195 50.00 10.73 2.84
C ASN A 195 48.56 10.64 2.30
N GLU A 196 48.34 11.26 1.14
CA GLU A 196 47.14 11.18 0.32
C GLU A 196 47.06 9.86 -0.49
N ARG A 197 45.84 9.59 -0.97
CA ARG A 197 45.42 8.92 -2.23
C ARG A 197 44.75 7.54 -2.15
N ASP A 198 43.52 7.55 -2.67
CA ASP A 198 42.91 6.59 -3.60
C ASP A 198 43.42 5.16 -3.61
N SER A 199 42.51 4.20 -3.37
CA SER A 199 42.14 3.23 -4.41
C SER A 199 40.98 2.32 -4.01
N ASN A 200 40.07 2.23 -4.98
CA ASN A 200 39.07 1.22 -5.23
C ASN A 200 39.56 -0.22 -4.93
N GLY A 201 38.71 -1.05 -4.31
CA GLY A 201 39.04 -2.46 -4.08
C GLY A 201 37.92 -3.28 -3.45
N CYS A 202 37.08 -3.90 -4.28
CA CYS A 202 36.26 -5.04 -3.92
C CYS A 202 37.10 -6.13 -3.23
N ALA A 203 36.65 -6.58 -2.05
CA ALA A 203 36.99 -7.90 -1.54
C ALA A 203 35.77 -8.48 -0.82
N ALA A 204 35.14 -9.44 -1.49
CA ALA A 204 34.26 -10.41 -0.86
C ALA A 204 35.10 -11.37 0.00
N ALA A 205 34.80 -11.42 1.29
CA ALA A 205 35.04 -12.54 2.20
C ALA A 205 34.19 -12.24 3.45
N GLY A 206 33.08 -12.93 3.70
CA GLY A 206 33.08 -14.35 3.98
C GLY A 206 33.39 -14.59 5.45
N ARG A 207 32.41 -14.34 6.34
CA ARG A 207 32.33 -14.99 7.66
C ARG A 207 30.86 -15.23 7.99
N GLY A 208 30.44 -16.47 7.77
CA GLY A 208 29.26 -17.00 8.44
C GLY A 208 29.52 -17.03 9.94
N VAL A 209 28.56 -16.57 10.72
CA VAL A 209 28.44 -16.91 12.13
C VAL A 209 26.98 -17.30 12.37
N HIS A 210 26.86 -18.51 12.91
CA HIS A 210 25.66 -19.20 13.30
C HIS A 210 24.72 -18.35 14.16
N GLY A 211 23.42 -18.46 13.84
CA GLY A 211 22.45 -19.09 14.75
C GLY A 211 22.22 -18.38 16.08
N GLY A 212 21.30 -17.41 16.05
CA GLY A 212 20.63 -16.90 17.24
C GLY A 212 19.15 -16.70 16.94
N GLU A 213 18.42 -17.79 16.68
CA GLU A 213 16.96 -17.80 16.55
C GLU A 213 16.32 -17.61 17.93
N GLY A 214 16.41 -16.39 18.47
CA GLY A 214 15.64 -15.99 19.63
C GLY A 214 14.30 -15.43 19.19
N GLU A 215 13.20 -16.13 19.47
CA GLU A 215 11.88 -15.52 19.44
C GLU A 215 11.82 -14.45 20.54
N VAL A 216 11.69 -13.18 20.15
CA VAL A 216 11.65 -12.07 21.09
C VAL A 216 10.20 -11.78 21.44
N GLN A 217 9.82 -12.05 22.68
CA GLN A 217 8.49 -11.76 23.20
C GLN A 217 8.41 -10.30 23.66
N VAL A 218 8.00 -9.38 22.78
CA VAL A 218 7.87 -7.95 23.14
C VAL A 218 6.39 -7.58 23.34
N ARG A 219 6.09 -6.94 24.48
CA ARG A 219 4.78 -6.34 24.74
C ARG A 219 4.53 -5.21 23.76
N ALA A 220 3.49 -5.31 22.94
CA ALA A 220 3.14 -4.23 22.03
C ALA A 220 2.54 -3.05 22.81
N ALA A 221 3.04 -1.87 22.51
CA ALA A 221 2.47 -0.61 22.96
C ALA A 221 1.20 -0.29 22.16
N GLN A 222 0.08 -0.90 22.56
CA GLN A 222 -1.29 -0.35 22.49
C GLN A 222 -2.29 -1.43 22.94
N SER A 223 -2.73 -1.31 24.20
CA SER A 223 -3.98 -1.82 24.79
C SER A 223 -4.47 -3.23 24.47
N LEU A 224 -3.60 -4.21 24.24
CA LEU A 224 -3.93 -5.63 24.42
C LEU A 224 -2.70 -6.37 24.94
N ASN A 225 -2.83 -7.00 26.11
CA ASN A 225 -1.85 -7.86 26.78
C ASN A 225 -1.55 -9.16 26.01
N THR A 226 -1.48 -9.10 24.68
CA THR A 226 -1.15 -10.23 23.83
C THR A 226 0.33 -10.13 23.47
N ALA A 227 1.12 -10.98 24.11
CA ALA A 227 2.48 -11.24 23.69
C ALA A 227 2.42 -11.90 22.31
N LEU A 228 2.91 -11.22 21.27
CA LEU A 228 3.06 -11.80 19.94
C LEU A 228 4.50 -12.28 19.82
N SER A 229 4.68 -13.56 19.52
CA SER A 229 6.00 -14.06 19.09
C SER A 229 6.22 -13.65 17.64
N TYR A 230 7.34 -12.98 17.35
CA TYR A 230 7.74 -12.63 16.00
C TYR A 230 9.26 -12.56 15.89
N ARG A 231 9.77 -12.66 14.66
CA ARG A 231 11.19 -12.54 14.33
C ARG A 231 11.46 -11.15 13.75
N PRO A 232 12.11 -10.22 14.49
CA PRO A 232 12.37 -8.86 14.05
C PRO A 232 13.02 -8.78 12.66
N GLY A 233 14.06 -9.58 12.41
CA GLY A 233 14.76 -9.61 11.13
C GLY A 233 13.89 -10.06 9.95
N GLU A 234 12.92 -10.95 10.18
CA GLU A 234 12.00 -11.38 9.12
C GLU A 234 10.98 -10.29 8.78
N VAL A 235 10.42 -9.62 9.79
CA VAL A 235 9.48 -8.50 9.59
C VAL A 235 10.19 -7.34 8.89
N HIS A 236 11.40 -6.99 9.33
CA HIS A 236 12.22 -5.96 8.71
C HIS A 236 12.48 -6.28 7.23
N ARG A 237 12.96 -7.50 6.92
CA ARG A 237 13.22 -7.93 5.54
C ARG A 237 11.97 -7.86 4.66
N ARG A 238 10.83 -8.37 5.15
CA ARG A 238 9.55 -8.30 4.42
C ARG A 238 9.09 -6.85 4.16
N CYS A 239 9.35 -5.94 5.10
CA CYS A 239 9.06 -4.51 4.93
C CYS A 239 10.02 -3.86 3.92
N ALA A 240 11.32 -4.20 3.95
CA ALA A 240 12.30 -3.70 3.00
C ALA A 240 11.98 -4.16 1.56
N ASP A 241 11.68 -5.45 1.37
CA ASP A 241 11.28 -6.02 0.07
C ASP A 241 10.02 -5.34 -0.46
N PHE A 242 9.02 -5.13 0.41
CA PHE A 242 7.81 -4.39 0.07
C PHE A 242 8.12 -2.96 -0.37
N ASN A 243 8.93 -2.22 0.40
CA ASN A 243 9.27 -0.83 0.07
C ASN A 243 9.94 -0.72 -1.29
N ALA A 244 10.89 -1.61 -1.58
CA ALA A 244 11.62 -1.62 -2.84
C ALA A 244 10.68 -1.81 -4.05
N ALA A 245 9.62 -2.60 -3.90
CA ALA A 245 8.61 -2.81 -4.94
C ALA A 245 7.52 -1.72 -4.97
N ALA A 246 7.04 -1.27 -3.81
CA ALA A 246 5.86 -0.42 -3.70
C ALA A 246 6.16 1.07 -3.92
N LEU A 247 7.30 1.58 -3.45
CA LEU A 247 7.62 3.00 -3.55
C LEU A 247 7.74 3.50 -5.01
N PRO A 248 8.43 2.78 -5.93
CA PRO A 248 8.47 3.19 -7.33
C PRO A 248 7.08 3.27 -7.98
N LEU A 249 6.19 2.32 -7.65
CA LEU A 249 4.82 2.31 -8.15
C LEU A 249 4.01 3.46 -7.56
N TRP A 250 4.15 3.74 -6.28
CA TRP A 250 3.53 4.89 -5.63
C TRP A 250 3.94 6.22 -6.29
N HIS A 251 5.25 6.44 -6.48
CA HIS A 251 5.72 7.66 -7.15
C HIS A 251 5.25 7.75 -8.60
N THR A 252 5.19 6.63 -9.31
CA THR A 252 4.65 6.59 -10.68
C THR A 252 3.16 6.93 -10.69
N ARG A 253 2.40 6.40 -9.74
CA ARG A 253 0.97 6.70 -9.57
C ARG A 253 0.73 8.18 -9.33
N GLU A 254 1.47 8.79 -8.40
CA GLU A 254 1.34 10.23 -8.12
C GLU A 254 1.69 11.09 -9.33
N ARG A 255 2.76 10.73 -10.07
CA ARG A 255 3.13 11.41 -11.32
C ARG A 255 2.04 11.32 -12.37
N LEU A 256 1.43 10.15 -12.55
CA LEU A 256 0.33 9.95 -13.49
C LEU A 256 -0.92 10.73 -13.08
N ARG A 257 -1.23 10.79 -11.78
CA ARG A 257 -2.30 11.63 -11.26
C ARG A 257 -2.06 13.11 -11.55
N GLU A 258 -0.81 13.57 -11.39
CA GLU A 258 -0.43 14.94 -11.74
C GLU A 258 -0.58 15.22 -13.23
N ALA A 259 -0.10 14.31 -14.09
CA ALA A 259 -0.27 14.43 -15.54
C ALA A 259 -1.76 14.53 -15.93
N LEU A 260 -2.64 13.75 -15.31
CA LEU A 260 -4.08 13.83 -15.55
C LEU A 260 -4.70 15.16 -15.09
N ARG A 261 -4.18 15.78 -14.02
CA ARG A 261 -4.57 17.13 -13.60
C ARG A 261 -4.15 18.16 -14.65
N ASN A 262 -2.90 18.09 -15.10
CA ASN A 262 -2.38 19.00 -16.12
C ASN A 262 -3.18 18.92 -17.43
N GLU A 263 -3.58 17.74 -17.87
CA GLU A 263 -4.45 17.59 -19.05
C GLU A 263 -5.86 18.19 -18.80
N THR A 264 -6.34 18.19 -17.57
CA THR A 264 -7.62 18.83 -17.21
C THR A 264 -7.50 20.35 -17.30
N ASP A 265 -6.37 20.91 -16.82
CA ASP A 265 -6.08 22.33 -16.89
C ASP A 265 -5.89 22.78 -18.36
N GLU A 266 -5.16 22.01 -19.18
CA GLU A 266 -4.99 22.26 -20.62
C GLU A 266 -6.34 22.31 -21.36
N LEU A 267 -7.27 21.38 -21.04
CA LEU A 267 -8.61 21.40 -21.62
C LEU A 267 -9.41 22.65 -21.19
N GLN A 268 -9.27 23.07 -19.93
CA GLN A 268 -9.94 24.26 -19.41
C GLN A 268 -9.40 25.55 -20.05
N GLU A 269 -8.09 25.62 -20.32
CA GLU A 269 -7.46 26.70 -21.07
C GLU A 269 -7.98 26.74 -22.51
N GLU A 270 -8.02 25.61 -23.22
CA GLU A 270 -8.54 25.55 -24.59
C GLU A 270 -10.01 26.00 -24.66
N ILE A 271 -10.85 25.55 -23.71
CA ILE A 271 -12.25 26.02 -23.60
C ILE A 271 -12.30 27.54 -23.47
N SER A 272 -11.41 28.13 -22.68
CA SER A 272 -11.37 29.57 -22.43
C SER A 272 -10.90 30.32 -23.69
N CYS A 273 -9.91 29.80 -24.40
CA CYS A 273 -9.42 30.36 -25.67
C CYS A 273 -10.47 30.33 -26.78
N VAL A 274 -11.24 29.25 -26.91
CA VAL A 274 -12.30 29.14 -27.95
C VAL A 274 -13.56 29.93 -27.57
N SER A 275 -13.72 30.31 -26.30
CA SER A 275 -14.83 31.15 -25.82
C SER A 275 -14.57 32.65 -25.92
N ALA A 276 -13.31 33.06 -26.08
CA ALA A 276 -12.88 34.46 -26.16
C ALA A 276 -13.02 35.03 -27.58
#